data_AF-A0AAX3MZR9-F1
#
_entry.id   AF-A0AAX3MZR9-F1
#
_cell.length_a   1.000
_cell.length_b   1.000
_cell.length_c   1.000
_cell.angle_alpha   90.00
_cell.angle_beta   90.00
_cell.angle_gamma   90.00
#
_symmetry.space_group_name_H-M   'P 1'
#
loop_
_entity.id
_entity.type
_entity.pdbx_description
1 polymer ?
#
loop_
_entity_poly.entity_id
_entity_poly.type
_entity_poly.pdbx_seq_one_letter_code
_entity_poly.pdbx_strand_id
1 'polypeptide(L)' 'MAVNREQLQGILKKANQRAREQAKQSGASLYYIKDNKRIREDAEGNKYEIYFDVHGDRMEQAYDE' A
#
# COMPACT_ATOMS: atom_id res chain seq x y z
N MET A 1 -5.51 28.82 -11.17
CA MET A 1 -4.08 28.67 -10.87
C MET A 1 -3.72 27.20 -11.00
N ALA A 2 -2.77 26.85 -11.86
CA ALA A 2 -2.28 25.48 -11.94
C ALA A 2 -1.54 25.14 -10.63
N VAL A 3 -1.89 24.02 -10.01
CA VAL A 3 -1.18 23.52 -8.83
C VAL A 3 0.24 23.19 -9.26
N ASN A 4 1.24 23.78 -8.61
CA ASN A 4 2.63 23.49 -8.97
C ASN A 4 3.02 22.07 -8.51
N ARG A 5 4.12 21.55 -9.05
CA ARG A 5 4.56 20.16 -8.79
C ARG A 5 4.69 19.85 -7.30
N GLU A 6 5.23 20.77 -6.51
CA GLU A 6 5.45 20.59 -5.07
C GLU A 6 4.13 20.55 -4.30
N GLN A 7 3.22 21.46 -4.62
CA GLN A 7 1.88 21.49 -4.06
C GLN A 7 1.12 20.20 -4.38
N LEU A 8 1.21 19.71 -5.62
CA LEU A 8 0.59 18.45 -6.02
C LEU A 8 1.18 17.27 -5.24
N GLN A 9 2.50 17.20 -5.10
CA GLN A 9 3.15 16.17 -4.28
C GLN A 9 2.71 16.22 -2.82
N GLY A 10 2.56 17.43 -2.26
CA GLY A 10 2.05 17.62 -0.90
C GLY A 10 0.62 17.12 -0.72
N ILE A 11 -0.26 17.41 -1.68
CA ILE A 11 -1.65 16.94 -1.69
C ILE A 11 -1.68 15.40 -1.77
N LEU A 12 -0.91 14.81 -2.68
CA LEU A 12 -0.87 13.35 -2.87
C LEU A 12 -0.32 12.63 -1.63
N LYS A 13 0.71 13.18 -0.96
CA LYS A 13 1.23 12.62 0.30
C LYS A 13 0.16 12.61 1.40
N LYS A 14 -0.56 13.73 1.59
CA LYS A 14 -1.64 13.83 2.57
C LYS A 14 -2.80 12.88 2.28
N ALA A 15 -3.17 12.74 1.01
CA ALA A 15 -4.21 11.81 0.58
C ALA A 15 -3.81 10.35 0.86
N ASN A 16 -2.56 9.97 0.55
CA ASN A 16 -2.05 8.63 0.82
C ASN A 16 -2.06 8.32 2.33
N GLN A 17 -1.57 9.26 3.15
CA GLN A 17 -1.57 9.11 4.61
C GLN A 17 -2.99 8.91 5.16
N ARG A 18 -3.96 9.74 4.73
CA ARG A 18 -5.35 9.57 5.15
C ARG A 18 -5.95 8.24 4.76
N ALA A 19 -5.68 7.76 3.53
CA ALA A 19 -6.17 6.46 3.09
C ALA A 19 -5.60 5.32 3.96
N ARG A 20 -4.31 5.41 4.34
CA ARG A 20 -3.68 4.47 5.28
C ARG A 20 -4.36 4.50 6.65
N GLU A 21 -4.55 5.69 7.21
CA GLU A 21 -5.20 5.85 8.52
C GLU A 21 -6.62 5.29 8.52
N GLN A 22 -7.42 5.56 7.48
CA GLN A 22 -8.78 5.03 7.35
C GLN A 22 -8.81 3.52 7.20
N ALA A 23 -7.88 2.93 6.42
CA ALA A 23 -7.78 1.48 6.30
C ALA A 23 -7.46 0.83 7.66
N LYS A 24 -6.48 1.37 8.39
CA LYS A 24 -6.13 0.90 9.74
C LYS A 24 -7.30 1.00 10.72
N GLN A 25 -7.98 2.15 10.75
CA GLN A 25 -9.14 2.36 11.64
C GLN A 25 -10.32 1.43 11.34
N SER A 26 -10.48 1.02 10.08
CA SER A 26 -11.53 0.09 9.66
C SER A 26 -11.12 -1.38 9.74
N GLY A 27 -9.88 -1.68 10.17
CA GLY A 27 -9.35 -3.04 10.15
C GLY A 27 -9.12 -3.60 8.73
N ALA A 28 -9.14 -2.75 7.71
CA ALA A 28 -8.97 -3.13 6.32
C ALA A 28 -7.49 -3.19 5.93
N SER A 29 -7.15 -4.15 5.07
CA SER A 29 -5.82 -4.20 4.45
C SER A 29 -5.74 -3.26 3.25
N LEU A 30 -4.55 -2.68 3.04
CA LEU A 30 -4.20 -1.95 1.84
C LEU A 30 -3.46 -2.84 0.85
N TYR A 31 -3.69 -2.59 -0.44
CA TYR A 31 -3.05 -3.28 -1.55
C TYR A 31 -2.39 -2.27 -2.48
N TYR A 32 -1.11 -2.44 -2.74
CA TYR A 32 -0.36 -1.54 -3.63
C TYR A 32 0.81 -2.26 -4.32
N ILE A 33 1.38 -1.60 -5.33
CA ILE A 33 2.60 -2.07 -6.00
C ILE A 33 3.76 -1.21 -5.53
N LYS A 34 4.85 -1.86 -5.12
CA LYS A 34 6.11 -1.21 -4.76
C LYS A 34 7.26 -2.06 -5.28
N ASP A 35 8.24 -1.44 -5.94
CA ASP A 35 9.41 -2.12 -6.51
C ASP A 35 9.06 -3.35 -7.36
N ASN A 36 7.99 -3.21 -8.16
CA ASN A 36 7.41 -4.26 -9.01
C ASN A 36 6.82 -5.47 -8.24
N LYS A 37 6.68 -5.36 -6.92
CA LYS A 37 6.07 -6.36 -6.04
C LYS A 37 4.67 -5.90 -5.63
N ARG A 38 3.72 -6.83 -5.54
CA ARG A 38 2.40 -6.56 -4.96
C ARG A 38 2.50 -6.71 -3.45
N ILE A 39 2.16 -5.66 -2.72
CA ILE A 39 2.24 -5.62 -1.26
C ILE A 39 0.83 -5.54 -0.68
N ARG A 40 0.56 -6.39 0.31
CA ARG A 40 -0.54 -6.22 1.26
C ARG A 40 0.03 -5.61 2.55
N GLU A 41 -0.56 -4.53 3.02
CA GLU A 41 -0.28 -3.97 4.35
C GLU A 41 -1.54 -4.15 5.20
N ASP A 42 -1.43 -4.84 6.33
CA ASP A 42 -2.57 -5.04 7.23
C ASP A 42 -2.86 -3.81 8.10
N ALA A 43 -3.91 -3.91 8.93
CA ALA A 43 -4.32 -2.81 9.80
C ALA A 43 -3.29 -2.48 10.91
N GLU A 44 -2.45 -3.42 11.28
CA GLU A 44 -1.36 -3.24 12.25
C GLU A 44 -0.12 -2.62 11.59
N GLY A 45 -0.06 -2.66 10.26
CA GLY A 45 1.05 -2.15 9.46
C GLY A 45 2.07 -3.22 9.07
N ASN A 46 1.79 -4.50 9.33
CA ASN A 46 2.62 -5.59 8.85
C ASN A 46 2.46 -5.70 7.33
N LYS A 47 3.58 -5.89 6.63
CA LYS A 47 3.62 -5.93 5.16
C LYS A 47 3.93 -7.34 4.67
N TYR A 48 3.26 -7.71 3.59
CA TYR A 48 3.41 -9.01 2.96
C TYR A 48 3.53 -8.85 1.45
N GLU A 49 4.54 -9.48 0.85
CA GLU A 49 4.64 -9.62 -0.59
C GLU A 49 3.68 -10.71 -1.04
N ILE A 50 2.82 -10.37 -2.01
CA ILE A 50 1.90 -11.29 -2.65
C ILE A 50 2.54 -11.80 -3.94
N TYR A 51 2.61 -13.12 -4.07
CA TYR A 51 3.01 -13.81 -5.29
C TYR A 51 2.08 -14.99 -5.55
N PHE A 52 2.25 -15.65 -6.69
CA PHE A 52 1.46 -16.82 -7.08
C PHE A 52 2.39 -17.99 -7.30
N ASP A 53 2.00 -19.16 -6.82
CA ASP A 53 2.75 -20.39 -7.05
C ASP A 53 2.51 -20.96 -8.45
N VAL A 54 3.07 -22.14 -8.72
CA VAL A 54 2.95 -22.83 -10.02
C VAL A 54 1.52 -23.31 -10.32
N HIS A 55 0.66 -23.39 -9.32
CA HIS A 55 -0.75 -23.77 -9.44
C HIS A 55 -1.66 -22.54 -9.61
N GLY A 56 -1.11 -21.34 -9.45
CA GLY A 56 -1.86 -20.08 -9.48
C GLY A 56 -2.48 -19.72 -8.14
N ASP A 57 -2.09 -20.41 -7.06
CA ASP A 57 -2.54 -20.11 -5.72
C ASP A 57 -1.79 -18.90 -5.16
N ARG A 58 -2.54 -18.01 -4.49
CA ARG A 58 -1.97 -16.81 -3.88
C ARG A 58 -1.17 -17.19 -2.64
N MET A 59 0.09 -16.80 -2.63
CA MET A 59 1.01 -16.95 -1.51
C MET A 59 1.38 -15.58 -0.95
N GLU A 60 1.72 -15.54 0.34
CA GLU A 60 2.19 -14.35 1.03
C GLU A 60 3.43 -14.65 1.85
N GLN A 61 4.41 -13.76 1.80
CA GLN A 61 5.59 -13.79 2.66
C GLN A 61 5.81 -12.42 3.30
N ALA A 62 6.41 -12.40 4.49
CA ALA A 62 6.76 -11.14 5.15
C ALA A 62 7.64 -10.28 4.23
N TYR A 63 7.33 -8.98 4.15
CA TYR A 63 8.07 -8.02 3.36
C TYR A 63 8.72 -7.00 4.29
N ASP A 64 10.02 -7.20 4.51
CA ASP A 64 10.87 -6.24 5.21
C ASP A 64 11.41 -5.24 4.18
N GLU A 65 11.21 -3.95 4.47
CA GLU A 65 11.56 -2.81 3.60
C GLU A 65 13.02 -2.38 3.71
#